data_AF-A0A8T7GPU6-F1
#
_entry.id   AF-A0A8T7GPU6-F1
#
_cell.length_a   1.000
_cell.length_b   1.000
_cell.length_c   1.000
_cell.angle_alpha   90.00
_cell.angle_beta   90.00
_cell.angle_gamma   90.00
#
_symmetry.space_group_name_H-M   'P 1'
#
loop_
_entity.id
_entity.type
_entity.pdbx_description
1 polymer ?
#
loop_
_entity_poly.entity_id
_entity_poly.type
_entity_poly.pdbx_seq_one_letter_code
_entity_poly.pdbx_strand_id
1 'polypeptide(L)'
;MIKNSCIRSIKQFYTKYKDIILFNKSIVIASTITAISDVYIVSLAAGVFSGNYIFIATISLVADFLVYNVSFLILFFVDNKNKYINSDGTKNKKKIKEDSKKLLTTLGISEISYLTTKFLSVFVIFEITEIDPYLISIITTIMSWVSYIIIANLMVKKNKLFH
;
A
#
# COMPACT_ATOMS: atom_id res chain seq x y z
N MET A 1 -6.69 -13.90 -38.35
CA MET A 1 -7.98 -13.78 -37.61
C MET A 1 -7.83 -14.05 -36.11
N ILE A 2 -7.04 -15.04 -35.67
CA ILE A 2 -6.84 -15.43 -34.26
C ILE A 2 -6.20 -14.32 -33.38
N LYS A 3 -5.22 -13.58 -33.91
CA LYS A 3 -4.50 -12.50 -33.18
C LYS A 3 -5.43 -11.37 -32.69
N ASN A 4 -6.46 -11.03 -33.47
CA ASN A 4 -7.42 -9.98 -33.11
C ASN A 4 -8.42 -10.43 -32.03
N SER A 5 -8.71 -11.73 -31.93
CA SER A 5 -9.57 -12.29 -30.88
C SER A 5 -8.88 -12.26 -29.51
N CYS A 6 -7.61 -12.67 -29.46
CA CYS A 6 -6.81 -12.64 -28.23
C CYS A 6 -6.63 -11.22 -27.68
N ILE A 7 -6.28 -10.25 -28.54
CA ILE A 7 -6.12 -8.83 -28.13
C ILE A 7 -7.44 -8.26 -27.58
N ARG A 8 -8.58 -8.63 -28.19
CA ARG A 8 -9.91 -8.20 -27.73
C ARG A 8 -10.24 -8.80 -26.36
N SER A 9 -9.91 -10.07 -26.14
CA SER A 9 -10.10 -10.75 -24.85
C SER A 9 -9.26 -10.10 -23.74
N ILE A 10 -7.97 -9.80 -24.00
CA ILE A 10 -7.09 -9.10 -23.05
C ILE A 10 -7.62 -7.71 -22.72
N LYS A 11 -8.07 -6.94 -23.73
CA LYS A 11 -8.68 -5.62 -23.50
C LYS A 11 -9.96 -5.70 -22.65
N GLN A 12 -10.81 -6.69 -22.89
CA GLN A 12 -12.03 -6.89 -22.11
C GLN A 12 -11.71 -7.26 -20.66
N PHE A 13 -10.75 -8.16 -20.44
CA PHE A 13 -10.28 -8.50 -19.10
C PHE A 13 -9.71 -7.28 -18.37
N TYR A 14 -8.79 -6.54 -19.01
CA TYR A 14 -8.20 -5.34 -18.44
C TYR A 14 -9.28 -4.32 -18.08
N THR A 15 -10.24 -4.06 -18.96
CA THR A 15 -11.32 -3.09 -18.70
C THR A 15 -12.18 -3.51 -17.50
N LYS A 16 -12.44 -4.81 -17.34
CA LYS A 16 -13.23 -5.36 -16.23
C LYS A 16 -12.53 -5.26 -14.87
N TYR A 17 -11.21 -5.45 -14.82
CA TYR A 17 -10.42 -5.45 -13.58
C TYR A 17 -9.57 -4.20 -13.39
N LYS A 18 -9.73 -3.20 -14.27
CA LYS A 18 -8.88 -2.01 -14.36
C LYS A 18 -8.70 -1.34 -13.00
N ASP A 19 -9.79 -1.12 -12.28
CA ASP A 19 -9.75 -0.37 -11.03
C ASP A 19 -9.00 -1.12 -9.92
N ILE A 20 -9.18 -2.44 -9.84
CA ILE A 20 -8.44 -3.30 -8.90
C ILE A 20 -6.94 -3.34 -9.27
N ILE A 21 -6.63 -3.41 -10.58
CA ILE A 21 -5.25 -3.39 -11.06
C ILE A 21 -4.58 -2.05 -10.74
N LEU A 22 -5.24 -0.91 -10.99
CA LEU A 22 -4.72 0.42 -10.69
C LEU A 22 -4.57 0.66 -9.18
N PHE A 23 -5.48 0.12 -8.38
CA PHE A 23 -5.38 0.14 -6.92
C PHE A 23 -4.14 -0.63 -6.43
N ASN A 24 -3.97 -1.89 -6.84
CA ASN A 24 -2.82 -2.69 -6.45
C ASN A 24 -1.50 -2.12 -7.00
N LYS A 25 -1.52 -1.55 -8.22
CA LYS A 25 -0.38 -0.80 -8.76
C LYS A 25 0.01 0.36 -7.84
N SER A 26 -0.97 1.12 -7.36
CA SER A 26 -0.73 2.24 -6.43
C SER A 26 -0.14 1.76 -5.11
N ILE A 27 -0.60 0.62 -4.57
CA ILE A 27 0.01 0.00 -3.38
C ILE A 27 1.49 -0.27 -3.65
N VAL A 28 1.80 -1.09 -4.67
CA VAL A 28 3.18 -1.53 -4.94
C VAL A 28 4.13 -0.36 -5.16
N ILE A 29 3.72 0.64 -5.96
CA ILE A 29 4.56 1.81 -6.23
C ILE A 29 4.77 2.63 -4.96
N ALA A 30 3.72 2.87 -4.17
CA ALA A 30 3.85 3.60 -2.91
C ALA A 30 4.78 2.87 -1.93
N SER A 31 4.66 1.55 -1.81
CA SER A 31 5.56 0.70 -1.01
C SER A 31 7.02 0.84 -1.42
N THR A 32 7.29 0.83 -2.73
CA THR A 32 8.65 0.99 -3.24
C THR A 32 9.20 2.38 -2.97
N ILE A 33 8.38 3.43 -3.13
CA ILE A 33 8.77 4.81 -2.79
C ILE A 33 9.11 4.91 -1.30
N THR A 34 8.28 4.34 -0.42
CA THR A 34 8.53 4.31 1.01
C THR A 34 9.82 3.59 1.35
N ALA A 35 10.03 2.38 0.83
CA ALA A 35 11.25 1.62 1.09
C ALA A 35 12.53 2.35 0.65
N ILE A 36 12.49 3.05 -0.50
CA ILE A 36 13.61 3.86 -0.95
C ILE A 36 13.79 5.09 -0.04
N SER A 37 12.70 5.74 0.36
CA SER A 37 12.72 6.94 1.20
C SER A 37 13.25 6.65 2.60
N ASP A 38 12.88 5.51 3.19
CA ASP A 38 13.31 5.08 4.52
C ASP A 38 14.82 5.02 4.65
N VAL A 39 15.53 4.50 3.63
CA VAL A 39 17.00 4.47 3.60
C VAL A 39 17.60 5.86 3.82
N TYR A 40 17.06 6.88 3.15
CA TYR A 40 17.52 8.26 3.31
C TYR A 40 17.09 8.84 4.67
N ILE A 41 15.86 8.59 5.10
CA ILE A 41 15.30 9.14 6.35
C ILE A 41 16.06 8.60 7.57
N VAL A 42 16.28 7.29 7.63
CA VAL A 42 17.07 6.64 8.69
C VAL A 42 18.49 7.15 8.70
N SER A 43 19.12 7.29 7.54
CA SER A 43 20.50 7.82 7.43
C SER A 43 20.60 9.26 7.96
N LEU A 44 19.67 10.14 7.58
CA LEU A 44 19.59 11.52 8.09
C LEU A 44 19.31 11.56 9.59
N ALA A 45 18.36 10.75 10.08
CA ALA A 45 18.00 10.69 11.49
C ALA A 45 19.17 10.19 12.35
N ALA A 46 19.92 9.19 11.90
CA ALA A 46 21.11 8.70 12.60
C ALA A 46 22.24 9.74 12.67
N GLY A 47 22.37 10.58 11.63
CA GLY A 47 23.32 11.70 11.61
C GLY A 47 22.96 12.84 12.58
N VAL A 48 21.67 13.07 12.84
CA VAL A 48 21.19 14.15 13.74
C VAL A 48 21.04 13.68 15.19
N PHE A 49 20.54 12.47 15.41
CA PHE A 49 20.18 11.93 16.73
C PHE A 49 21.08 10.77 17.15
N SER A 50 22.39 10.91 16.92
CA SER A 50 23.37 9.86 17.16
C SER A 50 23.29 9.30 18.59
N GLY A 51 23.14 7.98 18.71
CA GLY A 51 23.01 7.29 20.00
C GLY A 51 21.60 7.24 20.59
N ASN A 52 20.61 7.93 20.02
CA ASN A 52 19.21 7.84 20.45
C ASN A 52 18.38 6.96 19.49
N TYR A 53 18.57 5.64 19.60
CA TYR A 53 17.94 4.65 18.72
C TYR A 53 16.41 4.65 18.77
N ILE A 54 15.81 4.98 19.91
CA ILE A 54 14.36 5.07 20.06
C ILE A 54 13.79 6.22 19.21
N PHE A 55 14.44 7.40 19.25
CA PHE A 55 14.04 8.53 18.40
C PHE A 55 14.21 8.23 16.92
N ILE A 56 15.34 7.63 16.53
CA ILE A 56 15.59 7.26 15.13
C ILE A 56 14.51 6.29 14.62
N ALA A 57 14.21 5.24 15.39
CA ALA A 57 13.17 4.27 15.02
C ALA A 57 11.77 4.90 14.96
N THR A 58 11.44 5.80 15.88
CA THR A 58 10.15 6.51 15.88
C THR A 58 10.01 7.42 14.65
N ILE A 59 11.08 8.14 14.30
CA ILE A 59 11.11 9.01 13.10
C ILE A 59 10.91 8.18 11.84
N SER A 60 11.64 7.07 11.70
CA SER A 60 11.48 6.16 10.56
C SER A 60 10.05 5.63 10.45
N LEU A 61 9.45 5.12 11.54
CA LEU A 61 8.07 4.61 11.51
C LEU A 61 7.02 5.68 11.14
N VAL A 62 7.14 6.89 11.71
CA VAL A 62 6.22 7.98 11.39
C VAL A 62 6.40 8.42 9.93
N ALA A 63 7.63 8.51 9.47
CA ALA A 63 7.92 8.94 8.11
C ALA A 63 7.46 7.89 7.09
N ASP A 64 7.68 6.60 7.36
CA ASP A 64 7.17 5.49 6.54
C ASP A 64 5.67 5.57 6.36
N PHE A 65 4.95 5.73 7.47
CA PHE A 65 3.50 5.88 7.45
C PHE A 65 3.07 7.07 6.60
N LEU A 66 3.71 8.23 6.76
CA LEU A 66 3.37 9.44 6.00
C LEU A 66 3.71 9.31 4.51
N VAL A 67 4.92 8.91 4.17
CA VAL A 67 5.39 8.74 2.79
C VAL A 67 4.53 7.72 2.06
N TYR A 68 4.22 6.60 2.71
CA TYR A 68 3.35 5.56 2.14
C TYR A 68 1.97 6.12 1.82
N ASN A 69 1.28 6.66 2.83
CA ASN A 69 -0.10 7.11 2.66
C ASN A 69 -0.21 8.27 1.67
N VAL A 70 0.71 9.24 1.72
CA VAL A 70 0.71 10.38 0.78
C VAL A 70 0.97 9.92 -0.65
N SER A 71 2.01 9.11 -0.87
CA SER A 71 2.34 8.59 -2.21
C SER A 71 1.20 7.75 -2.78
N PHE A 72 0.63 6.88 -1.95
CA PHE A 72 -0.50 6.05 -2.33
C PHE A 72 -1.72 6.89 -2.72
N LEU A 73 -2.11 7.88 -1.89
CA LEU A 73 -3.27 8.73 -2.16
C LEU A 73 -3.10 9.51 -3.46
N ILE A 74 -1.91 10.09 -3.70
CA ILE A 74 -1.61 10.82 -4.94
C ILE A 74 -1.79 9.89 -6.15
N LEU A 75 -1.13 8.72 -6.14
CA LEU A 75 -1.21 7.75 -7.24
C LEU A 75 -2.66 7.30 -7.49
N PHE A 76 -3.37 6.95 -6.42
CA PHE A 76 -4.75 6.49 -6.50
C PHE A 76 -5.68 7.54 -7.10
N PHE A 77 -5.59 8.81 -6.67
CA PHE A 77 -6.45 9.88 -7.19
C PHE A 77 -6.09 10.26 -8.63
N VAL A 78 -4.81 10.24 -8.99
CA VAL A 78 -4.38 10.50 -10.37
C VAL A 78 -4.91 9.43 -11.32
N ASP A 79 -4.77 8.15 -10.95
CA ASP A 79 -5.22 7.01 -11.74
C ASP A 79 -6.76 6.96 -11.90
N ASN A 80 -7.50 7.46 -10.90
CA ASN A 80 -8.97 7.42 -10.86
C ASN A 80 -9.64 8.78 -11.12
N LYS A 81 -8.90 9.81 -11.55
CA LYS A 81 -9.40 11.20 -11.68
C LYS A 81 -10.71 11.33 -12.45
N ASN A 82 -10.88 10.54 -13.51
CA ASN A 82 -12.05 10.59 -14.38
C ASN A 82 -13.33 10.10 -13.69
N LYS A 83 -13.23 9.27 -12.64
CA LYS A 83 -14.38 8.76 -11.85
C LYS A 83 -15.09 9.87 -11.05
N TYR A 84 -14.41 11.00 -10.88
CA TYR A 84 -14.84 12.11 -10.02
C TYR A 84 -15.32 13.33 -10.80
N ILE A 85 -15.47 13.23 -12.12
CA ILE A 85 -16.00 14.30 -12.97
C ILE A 85 -17.46 13.94 -13.31
N ASN A 86 -18.38 14.87 -13.04
CA ASN A 86 -19.80 14.76 -13.40
C ASN A 86 -19.99 14.98 -14.90
N SER A 87 -21.18 14.65 -15.43
CA SER A 87 -21.51 14.82 -16.85
C SER A 87 -21.42 16.28 -17.34
N ASP A 88 -21.54 17.24 -16.43
CA ASP A 88 -21.40 18.69 -16.67
C ASP A 88 -19.94 19.19 -16.56
N GLY A 89 -18.98 18.28 -16.35
CA GLY A 89 -17.56 18.62 -16.17
C GLY A 89 -17.18 19.07 -14.75
N THR A 90 -18.13 19.17 -13.81
CA THR A 90 -17.84 19.58 -12.43
C THR A 90 -17.28 18.43 -11.60
N LYS A 91 -16.45 18.75 -10.58
CA LYS A 91 -15.92 17.74 -9.66
C LYS A 91 -16.99 17.27 -8.67
N ASN A 92 -17.23 15.96 -8.62
CA ASN A 92 -18.13 15.35 -7.64
C ASN A 92 -17.46 15.24 -6.25
N LYS A 93 -17.45 16.37 -5.52
CA LYS A 93 -16.84 16.46 -4.18
C LYS A 93 -17.44 15.46 -3.18
N LYS A 94 -18.74 15.16 -3.29
CA LYS A 94 -19.41 14.19 -2.41
C LYS A 94 -18.82 12.79 -2.60
N LYS A 95 -18.71 12.33 -3.85
CA LYS A 95 -18.12 11.03 -4.20
C LYS A 95 -16.64 10.94 -3.82
N ILE A 96 -15.87 12.02 -4.01
CA ILE A 96 -14.47 12.10 -3.55
C ILE A 96 -14.41 11.87 -2.04
N LYS A 97 -15.21 12.60 -1.24
CA LYS A 97 -15.20 12.48 0.22
C LYS A 97 -15.60 11.09 0.70
N GLU A 98 -16.62 10.49 0.08
CA GLU A 98 -17.08 9.13 0.40
C GLU A 98 -16.02 8.07 0.08
N ASP A 99 -15.42 8.13 -1.12
CA ASP A 99 -14.35 7.21 -1.52
C ASP A 99 -13.10 7.40 -0.67
N SER A 100 -12.71 8.64 -0.33
CA SER A 100 -11.60 8.91 0.60
C SER A 100 -11.81 8.25 1.97
N LYS A 101 -13.02 8.32 2.52
CA LYS A 101 -13.32 7.71 3.83
C LYS A 101 -13.18 6.18 3.76
N LYS A 102 -13.76 5.57 2.72
CA LYS A 102 -13.65 4.12 2.48
C LYS A 102 -12.20 3.70 2.28
N LEU A 103 -11.43 4.49 1.53
CA LEU A 103 -10.03 4.26 1.25
C LEU A 103 -9.20 4.29 2.53
N LEU A 104 -9.37 5.33 3.36
CA LEU A 104 -8.68 5.44 4.65
C LEU A 104 -9.02 4.26 5.56
N THR A 105 -10.29 3.84 5.60
CA THR A 105 -10.69 2.64 6.36
C THR A 105 -10.05 1.36 5.82
N THR A 106 -10.00 1.20 4.49
CA THR A 106 -9.33 0.07 3.83
C THR A 106 -7.84 0.03 4.18
N LEU A 107 -7.12 1.14 3.97
CA LEU A 107 -5.69 1.23 4.23
C LEU A 107 -5.38 1.04 5.71
N GLY A 108 -6.16 1.66 6.61
CA GLY A 108 -5.95 1.55 8.05
C GLY A 108 -6.11 0.12 8.56
N ILE A 109 -7.14 -0.62 8.09
CA ILE A 109 -7.31 -2.03 8.46
C ILE A 109 -6.20 -2.91 7.89
N SER A 110 -5.77 -2.64 6.66
CA SER A 110 -4.62 -3.33 6.05
C SER A 110 -3.31 -3.07 6.80
N GLU A 111 -3.10 -1.84 7.27
CA GLU A 111 -1.91 -1.45 8.04
C GLU A 111 -1.85 -2.19 9.39
N ILE A 112 -2.98 -2.25 10.10
CA ILE A 112 -3.09 -3.02 11.33
C ILE A 112 -2.76 -4.50 11.07
N SER A 113 -3.24 -5.06 9.95
CA SER A 113 -2.90 -6.43 9.54
C SER A 113 -1.41 -6.60 9.29
N TYR A 114 -0.78 -5.66 8.59
CA TYR A 114 0.66 -5.67 8.33
C TYR A 114 1.46 -5.67 9.63
N LEU A 115 1.18 -4.72 10.53
CA LEU A 115 1.89 -4.59 11.80
C LEU A 115 1.71 -5.83 12.67
N THR A 116 0.48 -6.33 12.78
CA THR A 116 0.17 -7.55 13.55
C THR A 116 0.88 -8.76 12.96
N THR A 117 0.82 -8.94 11.65
CA THR A 117 1.49 -10.05 10.95
C THR A 117 3.00 -9.96 11.16
N LYS A 118 3.58 -8.76 11.03
CA LYS A 118 5.03 -8.54 11.15
C LYS A 118 5.50 -8.88 12.55
N PHE A 119 4.82 -8.35 13.56
CA PHE A 119 5.15 -8.61 14.96
C PHE A 119 5.07 -10.11 15.31
N LEU A 120 3.95 -10.76 14.99
CA LEU A 120 3.75 -12.18 15.32
C LEU A 120 4.73 -13.09 14.57
N SER A 121 4.98 -12.83 13.28
CA SER A 121 5.87 -13.67 12.49
C SER A 121 7.34 -13.50 12.90
N VAL A 122 7.78 -12.29 13.26
CA VAL A 122 9.11 -12.06 13.86
C VAL A 122 9.24 -12.85 15.16
N PHE A 123 8.26 -12.71 16.07
CA PHE A 123 8.26 -13.41 17.36
C PHE A 123 8.37 -14.93 17.19
N VAL A 124 7.48 -15.53 16.39
CA VAL A 124 7.44 -16.98 16.17
C VAL A 124 8.73 -17.49 15.53
N ILE A 125 9.26 -16.82 14.50
CA ILE A 125 10.46 -17.29 13.80
C ILE A 125 11.71 -17.20 14.68
N PHE A 126 11.84 -16.14 15.49
CA PHE A 126 12.93 -16.02 16.46
C PHE A 126 12.91 -17.13 17.52
N GLU A 127 11.73 -17.55 17.98
CA GLU A 127 11.64 -18.62 18.98
C GLU A 127 11.98 -20.01 18.43
N ILE A 128 11.68 -20.28 17.15
CA ILE A 128 11.78 -21.63 16.59
C ILE A 128 13.00 -21.87 15.68
N THR A 129 13.77 -20.83 15.36
CA THR A 129 14.92 -20.92 14.44
C THR A 129 16.14 -20.12 14.90
N GLU A 130 17.34 -20.56 14.51
CA GLU A 130 18.60 -19.82 14.68
C GLU A 130 19.01 -19.08 13.39
N ILE A 131 18.04 -18.57 12.64
CA ILE A 131 18.31 -17.81 11.41
C ILE A 131 18.83 -16.41 11.77
N ASP A 132 19.71 -15.86 10.92
CA ASP A 132 20.20 -14.48 11.05
C ASP A 132 19.04 -13.46 11.18
N PRO A 133 19.06 -12.55 12.17
CA PRO A 133 18.06 -11.48 12.35
C PRO A 133 17.71 -10.70 11.08
N TYR A 134 18.70 -10.47 10.21
CA TYR A 134 18.51 -9.80 8.92
C TYR A 134 17.56 -10.59 8.00
N LEU A 135 17.78 -11.90 7.87
CA LEU A 135 16.93 -12.78 7.05
C LEU A 135 15.53 -12.92 7.63
N ILE A 136 15.40 -13.03 8.97
CA ILE A 136 14.10 -13.03 9.65
C ILE A 136 13.33 -11.75 9.32
N SER A 137 13.99 -10.59 9.38
CA SER A 137 13.35 -9.32 9.03
C SER A 137 12.85 -9.29 7.59
N ILE A 138 13.64 -9.75 6.62
CA ILE A 138 13.22 -9.79 5.21
C ILE A 138 12.00 -10.69 5.01
N ILE A 139 12.05 -11.93 5.50
CA ILE A 139 10.99 -12.92 5.31
C ILE A 139 9.68 -12.41 5.92
N THR A 140 9.75 -11.93 7.16
CA THR A 140 8.57 -11.42 7.89
C THR A 140 8.02 -10.15 7.26
N THR A 141 8.87 -9.28 6.70
CA THR A 141 8.42 -8.11 5.92
C THR A 141 7.63 -8.55 4.70
N ILE A 142 8.16 -9.51 3.92
CA ILE A 142 7.48 -10.02 2.72
C ILE A 142 6.13 -10.66 3.09
N MET A 143 6.08 -11.48 4.15
CA MET A 143 4.83 -12.07 4.64
C MET A 143 3.80 -11.01 5.02
N SER A 144 4.23 -9.96 5.72
CA SER A 144 3.34 -8.86 6.10
C SER A 144 2.83 -8.06 4.91
N TRP A 145 3.66 -7.85 3.88
CA TRP A 145 3.22 -7.24 2.62
C TRP A 145 2.15 -8.08 1.91
N VAL A 146 2.31 -9.41 1.90
CA VAL A 146 1.30 -10.32 1.32
C VAL A 146 -0.02 -10.22 2.11
N SER A 147 0.06 -10.26 3.45
CA SER A 147 -1.10 -10.06 4.34
C SER A 147 -1.79 -8.72 4.08
N TYR A 148 -1.03 -7.63 3.99
CA TYR A 148 -1.52 -6.29 3.67
C TYR A 148 -2.34 -6.27 2.38
N ILE A 149 -1.78 -6.79 1.29
CA ILE A 149 -2.41 -6.77 -0.03
C ILE A 149 -3.69 -7.60 -0.04
N ILE A 150 -3.70 -8.76 0.61
CA ILE A 150 -4.90 -9.61 0.73
C ILE A 150 -6.00 -8.85 1.45
N ILE A 151 -5.71 -8.30 2.63
CA ILE A 151 -6.70 -7.56 3.43
C ILE A 151 -7.15 -6.30 2.70
N ALA A 152 -6.26 -5.60 2.00
CA ALA A 152 -6.60 -4.40 1.22
C ALA A 152 -7.63 -4.74 0.13
N ASN A 153 -7.40 -5.81 -0.63
CA ASN A 153 -8.33 -6.25 -1.67
C ASN A 153 -9.68 -6.73 -1.11
N LEU A 154 -9.67 -7.43 0.03
CA LEU A 154 -10.90 -7.83 0.72
C LEU A 154 -11.70 -6.61 1.19
N MET A 155 -11.03 -5.63 1.77
CA MET A 155 -11.65 -4.40 2.25
C MET A 155 -12.17 -3.51 1.11
N VAL A 156 -11.46 -3.42 -0.01
CA VAL A 156 -11.95 -2.80 -1.26
C VAL A 156 -13.27 -3.43 -1.69
N LYS A 157 -13.34 -4.77 -1.73
CA LYS A 157 -14.55 -5.51 -2.11
C LYS A 157 -15.69 -5.27 -1.11
N LYS A 158 -15.39 -5.31 0.19
CA LYS A 158 -16.36 -5.06 1.27
C LYS A 158 -16.93 -3.64 1.22
N ASN A 159 -16.09 -2.64 0.99
CA ASN A 159 -16.47 -1.23 0.96
C ASN A 159 -17.12 -0.81 -0.37
N LYS A 160 -17.21 -1.73 -1.35
CA LYS A 160 -17.68 -1.46 -2.72
C LYS A 160 -16.98 -0.22 -3.29
N LEU A 161 -15.65 -0.17 -3.15
CA LEU A 161 -14.86 0.97 -3.62
C LEU A 161 -14.88 1.06 -5.15
N PHE A 162 -14.97 -0.09 -5.81
CA PHE A 162 -15.17 -0.24 -7.25
C PHE A 162 -16.55 -0.89 -7.46
N HIS A 163 -17.32 -0.31 -8.39
CA HIS A 163 -18.67 -0.74 -8.77
C HIS A 163 -18.65 -1.28 -10.19
#